data_AF-A0A0J8QPI3-F1
#
_entry.id   AF-A0A0J8QPI3-F1
#
_cell.length_a   1.000
_cell.length_b   1.000
_cell.length_c   1.000
_cell.angle_alpha   90.00
_cell.angle_beta   90.00
_cell.angle_gamma   90.00
#
_symmetry.space_group_name_H-M   'P 1'
#
loop_
_entity.id
_entity.type
_entity.pdbx_description
1 polymer ?
#
loop_
_entity_poly.entity_id
_entity_poly.type
_entity_poly.pdbx_seq_one_letter_code
_entity_poly.pdbx_strand_id
1 'polypeptide(L)'
;MPCGLAHARALLPIVFYVEQPVTDWFVGAPELGDIMGEEHVLKLPTIHVHGLADPGLHLHRELLENYCSVDSARVVEWNGAHRVPLKSADVNPLIEEILDLAKEIGAL
;
A
#
# COMPACT_ATOMS: atom_id res chain seq x y z
N MET A 1 -34.30 6.34 5.37
CA MET A 1 -34.14 5.04 4.68
C MET A 1 -34.55 5.25 3.23
N PRO A 2 -33.59 5.25 2.29
CA PRO A 2 -33.02 4.00 1.81
C PRO A 2 -31.50 3.92 1.99
N CYS A 3 -31.08 2.71 2.35
CA CYS A 3 -29.72 2.21 2.33
C CYS A 3 -29.36 1.90 0.86
N GLY A 4 -28.39 2.62 0.31
CA GLY A 4 -27.76 2.32 -0.97
C GLY A 4 -26.32 1.91 -0.69
N LEU A 5 -26.09 0.60 -0.56
CA LEU A 5 -24.77 0.00 -0.41
C LEU A 5 -23.99 0.19 -1.72
N ALA A 6 -23.18 1.25 -1.80
CA ALA A 6 -22.21 1.39 -2.87
C ALA A 6 -21.13 0.33 -2.66
N HIS A 7 -21.11 -0.65 -3.57
CA HIS A 7 -20.05 -1.66 -3.64
C HIS A 7 -18.72 -0.95 -3.87
N ALA A 8 -17.83 -0.97 -2.88
CA ALA A 8 -16.43 -0.67 -3.08
C ALA A 8 -15.85 -1.79 -3.95
N ARG A 9 -15.67 -1.52 -5.24
CA ARG A 9 -14.90 -2.40 -6.12
C ARG A 9 -13.45 -2.32 -5.66
N ALA A 10 -12.94 -3.41 -5.08
CA ALA A 10 -11.54 -3.61 -4.78
C ALA A 10 -10.77 -3.68 -6.11
N LEU A 11 -10.33 -2.52 -6.60
CA LEU A 11 -9.23 -2.46 -7.54
C LEU A 11 -7.96 -2.52 -6.71
N LEU A 12 -7.19 -3.60 -6.90
CA LEU A 12 -5.84 -3.81 -6.39
C LEU A 12 -5.08 -2.48 -6.19
N PRO A 13 -4.57 -2.15 -4.99
CA PRO A 13 -3.60 -1.09 -4.88
C PRO A 13 -2.23 -1.66 -5.27
N ILE A 14 -2.08 -1.99 -6.56
CA ILE A 14 -0.84 -1.59 -7.20
C ILE A 14 -0.95 -0.07 -7.21
N VAL A 15 -0.01 0.64 -6.58
CA VAL A 15 0.07 2.10 -6.69
C VAL A 15 0.36 2.44 -8.16
N PHE A 16 -0.66 2.39 -9.00
CA PHE A 16 -0.75 3.18 -10.19
C PHE A 16 -1.23 4.54 -9.73
N TYR A 17 -0.51 5.60 -10.11
CA TYR A 17 -0.97 6.96 -10.02
C TYR A 17 -2.34 7.02 -10.73
N VAL A 18 -3.43 6.97 -9.97
CA VAL A 18 -4.74 7.28 -10.49
C VAL A 18 -4.75 8.81 -10.60
N GLU A 19 -4.74 9.35 -11.83
CA GLU A 19 -5.06 10.76 -12.06
C GLU A 19 -6.52 11.00 -11.67
N GLN A 20 -6.77 11.17 -10.37
CA GLN A 20 -7.99 11.80 -9.89
C GLN A 20 -7.81 13.31 -10.01
N PRO A 21 -8.85 14.06 -10.45
CA PRO A 21 -8.77 15.51 -10.55
C PRO A 21 -8.39 16.11 -9.19
N VAL A 22 -7.33 16.91 -9.18
CA VAL A 22 -6.61 17.48 -8.03
C VAL A 22 -7.45 18.47 -7.19
N THR A 23 -8.74 18.65 -7.47
CA THR A 23 -9.49 19.79 -6.96
C THR A 23 -10.04 19.66 -5.53
N ASP A 24 -9.92 18.50 -4.87
CA ASP A 24 -10.56 18.28 -3.54
C ASP A 24 -9.63 17.77 -2.43
N TRP A 25 -8.32 17.66 -2.66
CA TRP A 25 -7.38 17.07 -1.69
C TRP A 25 -6.90 18.02 -0.56
N PHE A 26 -7.39 19.27 -0.52
CA PHE A 26 -6.91 20.28 0.44
C PHE A 26 -8.04 20.96 1.21
N VAL A 27 -9.00 20.20 1.71
CA VAL A 27 -9.96 20.71 2.70
C VAL A 27 -9.38 20.49 4.10
N GLY A 28 -8.69 21.50 4.61
CA GLY A 28 -8.31 21.61 6.03
C GLY A 28 -6.93 21.05 6.37
N ALA A 29 -6.24 21.73 7.29
CA ALA A 29 -5.15 21.09 8.02
C ALA A 29 -5.74 19.91 8.80
N PRO A 30 -5.03 18.76 8.91
CA PRO A 30 -5.52 17.64 9.70
C PRO A 30 -5.87 18.12 11.11
N GLU A 31 -7.07 17.80 11.58
CA GLU A 31 -7.48 18.20 12.92
C GLU A 31 -6.64 17.45 13.95
N LEU A 32 -6.51 18.00 15.17
CA LEU A 32 -5.71 17.36 16.22
C LEU A 32 -6.18 15.92 16.51
N GLY A 33 -7.48 15.64 16.29
CA GLY A 33 -8.05 14.30 16.37
C GLY A 33 -7.51 13.32 15.32
N ASP A 34 -7.19 13.80 14.12
CA ASP A 34 -6.67 12.99 13.01
C ASP A 34 -5.17 12.66 13.24
N ILE A 35 -4.47 13.59 13.90
CA ILE A 35 -3.07 13.44 14.31
C ILE A 35 -2.97 12.50 15.52
N MET A 36 -3.93 12.57 16.45
CA MET A 36 -3.96 11.75 17.66
C MET A 36 -4.66 10.39 17.47
N GLY A 37 -5.47 10.24 16.42
CA GLY A 37 -6.15 9.01 16.05
C GLY A 37 -5.41 8.24 14.96
N GLU A 38 -5.80 6.97 14.74
CA GLU A 38 -5.20 6.11 13.71
C GLU A 38 -5.74 6.38 12.29
N GLU A 39 -6.33 7.54 12.03
CA GLU A 39 -6.91 7.86 10.72
C GLU A 39 -5.84 7.96 9.62
N HIS A 40 -4.63 8.36 10.00
CA HIS A 40 -3.46 8.38 9.13
C HIS A 40 -2.85 6.99 8.84
N VAL A 41 -3.30 5.94 9.54
CA VAL A 41 -2.80 4.57 9.35
C VAL A 41 -3.52 3.91 8.18
N LEU A 42 -2.77 3.50 7.16
CA LEU A 42 -3.29 2.81 5.99
C LEU A 42 -3.77 1.41 6.36
N LYS A 43 -5.07 1.15 6.15
CA LYS A 43 -5.73 -0.14 6.42
C LYS A 43 -6.04 -0.95 5.16
N LEU A 44 -5.72 -0.40 3.98
CA LEU A 44 -5.90 -1.09 2.72
C LEU A 44 -4.81 -2.16 2.54
N PRO A 45 -5.15 -3.36 2.04
CA PRO A 45 -4.17 -4.39 1.78
C PRO A 45 -3.08 -3.89 0.82
N THR A 46 -1.83 -3.87 1.28
CA THR A 46 -0.70 -3.23 0.60
C THR A 46 0.52 -4.15 0.63
N ILE A 47 1.24 -4.24 -0.49
CA ILE A 47 2.51 -4.97 -0.58
C ILE A 47 3.64 -3.94 -0.72
N HIS A 48 4.57 -3.96 0.24
CA HIS A 48 5.79 -3.19 0.20
C HIS A 48 6.90 -4.02 -0.45
N VAL A 49 7.67 -3.40 -1.36
CA VAL A 49 8.80 -4.06 -2.02
C VAL A 49 10.08 -3.36 -1.59
N HIS A 50 10.96 -4.08 -0.88
CA HIS A 50 12.16 -3.53 -0.29
C HIS A 50 13.43 -4.07 -0.96
N GLY A 51 14.27 -3.16 -1.47
CA GLY A 51 15.63 -3.48 -1.85
C GLY A 51 16.55 -3.51 -0.63
N LEU A 52 17.19 -4.65 -0.35
CA LEU A 52 18.07 -4.80 0.82
C LEU A 52 19.34 -3.93 0.78
N ALA A 53 19.74 -3.45 -0.40
CA ALA A 53 20.84 -2.52 -0.59
C ALA A 53 20.37 -1.07 -0.84
N ASP A 54 19.09 -0.79 -0.62
CA ASP A 54 18.54 0.56 -0.72
C ASP A 54 19.03 1.44 0.45
N PRO A 55 19.70 2.57 0.21
CA PRO A 55 20.09 3.51 1.27
C PRO A 55 18.89 4.02 2.09
N GLY A 56 17.71 4.10 1.47
CA GLY A 56 16.46 4.52 2.09
C GLY A 56 15.68 3.40 2.79
N LEU A 57 16.18 2.17 2.87
CA LEU A 57 15.45 1.02 3.45
C LEU A 57 14.88 1.29 4.85
N HIS A 58 15.62 2.02 5.67
CA HIS A 58 15.17 2.41 7.01
C HIS A 58 13.89 3.27 6.99
N LEU A 59 13.78 4.21 6.04
CA LEU A 59 12.58 5.04 5.86
C LEU A 59 11.40 4.21 5.36
N HIS A 60 11.63 3.22 4.49
CA HIS A 60 10.59 2.31 4.04
C HIS A 60 10.03 1.45 5.19
N ARG A 61 10.90 0.99 6.10
CA ARG A 61 10.49 0.26 7.32
C ARG A 61 9.76 1.16 8.31
N GLU A 62 10.22 2.40 8.50
CA GLU A 62 9.51 3.38 9.33
C GLU A 62 8.11 3.70 8.78
N LEU A 63 7.97 3.83 7.45
CA LEU A 63 6.68 4.00 6.80
C LEU A 63 5.76 2.82 7.07
N LEU A 64 6.26 1.60 6.87
CA LEU A 64 5.52 0.37 7.14
C LEU A 64 5.07 0.28 8.61
N GLU A 65 5.99 0.54 9.54
CA GLU A 65 5.75 0.35 10.99
C GLU A 65 4.79 1.39 11.57
N ASN A 66 4.89 2.65 11.12
CA ASN A 66 4.14 3.75 11.73
C ASN A 66 2.89 4.17 10.96
N TYR A 67 2.76 3.81 9.68
CA TYR A 67 1.69 4.30 8.81
C TYR A 67 0.89 3.20 8.12
N CYS A 68 1.12 1.93 8.43
CA CYS A 68 0.32 0.82 7.90
C CYS A 68 -0.17 -0.07 9.03
N SER A 69 -1.42 -0.54 8.93
CA SER A 69 -1.94 -1.53 9.86
C SER A 69 -1.19 -2.85 9.68
N VAL A 70 -0.83 -3.49 10.78
CA VAL A 70 -0.10 -4.77 10.78
C VAL A 70 -0.85 -5.86 10.01
N ASP A 71 -2.18 -5.81 10.03
CA ASP A 71 -3.03 -6.80 9.37
C ASP A 71 -3.24 -6.51 7.87
N SER A 72 -2.83 -5.34 7.39
CA SER A 72 -3.05 -4.92 5.99
C SER A 72 -1.76 -4.80 5.18
N ALA A 73 -0.58 -5.03 5.76
CA ALA A 73 0.68 -4.85 5.05
C ALA A 73 1.46 -6.16 4.92
N ARG A 74 2.04 -6.37 3.74
CA ARG A 74 2.98 -7.46 3.43
C ARG A 74 4.27 -6.88 2.91
N VAL A 75 5.38 -7.62 3.05
CA VAL A 75 6.69 -7.18 2.60
C VAL A 75 7.34 -8.24 1.73
N VAL A 76 7.85 -7.84 0.57
CA VAL A 76 8.73 -8.63 -0.28
C VAL A 76 10.10 -7.96 -0.29
N GLU A 77 11.10 -8.64 0.26
CA GLU A 77 12.49 -8.17 0.25
C GLU A 77 13.28 -8.84 -0.88
N TRP A 78 14.16 -8.10 -1.55
CA TRP A 78 15.03 -8.63 -2.60
C TRP A 78 16.41 -7.98 -2.58
N ASN A 79 17.41 -8.64 -3.18
CA ASN A 79 18.79 -8.17 -3.21
C ASN A 79 19.01 -7.09 -4.28
N GLY A 80 18.43 -5.90 -4.06
CA GLY A 80 18.52 -4.74 -4.94
C GLY A 80 18.78 -3.44 -4.20
N ALA A 81 19.31 -2.44 -4.93
CA ALA A 81 19.43 -1.06 -4.46
C ALA A 81 18.11 -0.29 -4.68
N HIS A 82 18.15 1.06 -4.71
CA HIS A 82 16.99 1.92 -4.94
C HIS A 82 16.48 1.87 -6.39
N ARG A 83 15.82 0.75 -6.76
CA ARG A 83 15.28 0.47 -8.10
C ARG A 83 14.18 -0.60 -8.04
N VAL A 84 13.47 -0.78 -9.15
CA VAL A 84 12.47 -1.85 -9.32
C VAL A 84 13.14 -3.19 -9.68
N PRO A 85 12.67 -4.35 -9.17
CA PRO A 85 13.13 -5.66 -9.60
C PRO A 85 12.80 -5.89 -11.07
N LEU A 86 13.77 -6.40 -11.85
CA LEU A 86 13.60 -6.65 -13.30
C LEU A 86 13.86 -8.10 -13.69
N LYS A 87 14.62 -8.84 -12.89
CA LYS A 87 14.93 -10.24 -13.20
C LYS A 87 13.81 -11.11 -12.70
N SER A 88 13.48 -12.16 -13.44
CA SER A 88 12.41 -13.09 -13.07
C SER A 88 12.63 -13.70 -11.67
N ALA A 89 13.88 -13.94 -11.27
CA ALA A 89 14.21 -14.39 -9.92
C ALA A 89 13.74 -13.43 -8.81
N ASP A 90 13.72 -12.12 -9.07
CA ASP A 90 13.31 -11.09 -8.12
C ASP A 90 11.83 -10.68 -8.30
N VAL A 91 11.29 -10.83 -9.51
CA VAL A 91 9.90 -10.47 -9.86
C VAL A 91 8.91 -11.57 -9.52
N ASN A 92 9.28 -12.85 -9.66
CA ASN A 92 8.36 -13.96 -9.43
C ASN A 92 7.81 -14.00 -7.99
N PRO A 93 8.62 -13.80 -6.92
CA PRO A 93 8.08 -13.73 -5.56
C PRO A 93 7.05 -12.60 -5.37
N LEU A 94 7.27 -11.45 -6.03
CA LEU A 94 6.30 -10.35 -6.01
C LEU A 94 5.00 -10.71 -6.73
N ILE A 95 5.08 -11.42 -7.86
CA ILE A 95 3.88 -11.90 -8.58
C ILE A 95 3.09 -12.86 -7.70
N GLU A 96 3.76 -13.80 -7.03
CA GLU A 96 3.12 -14.76 -6.12
C GLU A 96 2.35 -14.04 -5.00
N GLU A 97 2.99 -13.07 -4.34
CA GLU A 97 2.32 -12.26 -3.30
C GLU A 97 1.13 -11.44 -3.84
N ILE A 98 1.25 -10.85 -5.03
CA ILE A 98 0.14 -10.12 -5.65
C ILE A 98 -1.03 -11.06 -5.92
N LEU A 99 -0.77 -12.25 -6.47
CA LEU A 99 -1.81 -13.23 -6.78
C LEU A 99 -2.48 -13.78 -5.52
N ASP A 100 -1.71 -14.03 -4.47
CA ASP A 100 -2.25 -14.54 -3.22
C ASP A 100 -3.05 -13.48 -2.47
N LEU A 101 -2.58 -12.23 -2.45
CA LEU A 101 -3.37 -11.12 -1.93
C LEU A 101 -4.66 -10.93 -2.74
N ALA A 102 -4.59 -11.00 -4.07
CA ALA A 102 -5.76 -10.85 -4.93
C ALA A 102 -6.84 -11.90 -4.65
N LYS A 103 -6.45 -13.16 -4.40
CA LYS A 103 -7.38 -14.23 -3.99
C LYS A 103 -7.99 -13.94 -2.61
N GLU A 104 -7.17 -13.52 -1.65
CA GLU A 104 -7.61 -13.24 -0.28
C GLU A 104 -8.68 -12.14 -0.24
N ILE A 105 -8.52 -11.10 -1.05
CA ILE A 105 -9.47 -9.99 -1.12
C ILE A 105 -10.64 -10.23 -2.09
N GLY A 106 -10.69 -11.40 -2.75
CA GLY A 106 -11.73 -11.76 -3.71
C GLY A 106 -11.68 -11.01 -5.04
N ALA A 107 -10.49 -10.54 -5.45
CA ALA A 107 -10.26 -9.92 -6.76
C ALA A 107 -9.93 -10.93 -7.87
N LEU A 108 -9.63 -12.19 -7.52
CA LEU A 108 -9.40 -13.33 -8.40
C LEU A 108 -10.20 -14.56 -7.96
#